data_AF-T0ZKS9-F1
#
_entry.id   AF-T0ZKS9-F1
#
_cell.length_a   1.000
_cell.length_b   1.000
_cell.length_c   1.000
_cell.angle_alpha   90.00
_cell.angle_beta   90.00
_cell.angle_gamma   90.00
#
_symmetry.space_group_name_H-M   'P 1'
#
loop_
_entity.id
_entity.type
_entity.pdbx_description
1 polymer ?
#
loop_
_entity_poly.entity_id
_entity_poly.type
_entity_poly.pdbx_seq_one_letter_code
_entity_poly.pdbx_strand_id
1 'polypeptide(L)'
;KGKVEELKELSYATDCDTVIFDDELTPAQQRNLEKVLGRTAIDRTALILDIFAQNAKSMEGKAQVELALLSYRLPRLRGRGISLSQQTGRIGTRGPGETKLEEDRRRIQARISRLKHQLDDYAKNRRVQASSRVASRTQTASLVGYTNAGKSSLINALCDSDVFVENKLFATLDTRTRRMLLPGGEGFLLSDTVGFIKKLP
;
A
#
# COMPACT_ATOMS: atom_id res chain seq x y z
N LYS A 1 35.29 3.57 -9.01
CA LYS A 1 34.11 4.43 -9.25
C LYS A 1 32.90 3.51 -9.26
N GLY A 2 31.96 3.68 -8.34
CA GLY A 2 30.84 2.75 -8.17
C GLY A 2 29.57 3.22 -8.89
N LYS A 3 28.61 2.31 -9.04
CA LYS A 3 27.33 2.60 -9.70
C LYS A 3 26.52 3.67 -8.97
N VAL A 4 26.71 3.81 -7.66
CA VAL A 4 26.01 4.80 -6.84
C VAL A 4 26.49 6.22 -7.16
N GLU A 5 27.78 6.42 -7.44
CA GLU A 5 28.29 7.72 -7.89
C GLU A 5 27.76 8.10 -9.27
N GLU A 6 27.67 7.13 -10.19
CA GLU A 6 27.03 7.37 -11.51
C GLU A 6 25.56 7.77 -11.37
N LEU A 7 24.81 7.08 -10.49
CA LEU A 7 23.41 7.42 -10.20
C LEU A 7 23.28 8.80 -9.57
N LYS A 8 24.23 9.21 -8.74
CA LYS A 8 24.30 10.54 -8.16
C LYS A 8 24.50 11.60 -9.24
N GLU A 9 25.48 11.44 -10.11
CA GLU A 9 25.72 12.39 -11.21
C GLU A 9 24.50 12.48 -12.14
N LEU A 10 23.88 11.34 -12.46
CA LEU A 10 22.67 11.29 -13.27
C LEU A 10 21.48 11.99 -12.58
N SER A 11 21.31 11.84 -11.27
CA SER A 11 20.21 12.48 -10.55
C SER A 11 20.35 14.00 -10.47
N TYR A 12 21.58 14.52 -10.43
CA TYR A 12 21.82 15.97 -10.57
C TYR A 12 21.61 16.44 -12.01
N ALA A 13 22.10 15.69 -13.00
CA ALA A 13 21.98 16.07 -14.41
C ALA A 13 20.52 16.10 -14.90
N THR A 14 19.68 15.21 -14.37
CA THR A 14 18.25 15.10 -14.71
C THR A 14 17.35 15.88 -13.76
N ASP A 15 17.91 16.47 -12.70
CA ASP A 15 17.20 17.11 -11.58
C ASP A 15 16.04 16.27 -11.01
N CYS A 16 16.26 14.97 -10.84
CA CYS A 16 15.23 14.11 -10.27
C CYS A 16 15.21 14.19 -8.73
N ASP A 17 14.01 14.29 -8.15
CA ASP A 17 13.83 14.33 -6.69
C ASP A 17 13.94 12.95 -6.03
N THR A 18 13.65 11.89 -6.79
CA THR A 18 13.50 10.53 -6.29
C THR A 18 14.16 9.52 -7.23
N VAL A 19 14.95 8.62 -6.65
CA VAL A 19 15.55 7.46 -7.32
C VAL A 19 14.82 6.20 -6.85
N ILE A 20 14.27 5.44 -7.79
CA ILE A 20 13.47 4.24 -7.54
C ILE A 20 14.31 2.99 -7.79
N PHE A 21 14.30 2.06 -6.83
CA PHE A 21 14.98 0.77 -6.92
C PHE A 21 13.95 -0.36 -7.07
N ASP A 22 14.17 -1.28 -8.02
CA ASP A 22 13.22 -2.38 -8.31
C ASP A 22 13.22 -3.47 -7.22
N ASP A 23 14.30 -3.62 -6.47
CA ASP A 23 14.36 -4.56 -5.35
C ASP A 23 14.18 -3.85 -4.00
N GLU A 24 13.77 -4.63 -3.00
CA GLU A 24 13.56 -4.13 -1.65
C GLU A 24 14.85 -3.62 -1.01
N LEU A 25 14.76 -2.48 -0.34
CA LEU A 25 15.90 -1.89 0.36
C LEU A 25 15.73 -2.10 1.86
N THR A 26 16.76 -2.61 2.52
CA THR A 26 16.83 -2.60 3.98
C THR A 26 16.88 -1.14 4.48
N PRO A 27 16.43 -0.87 5.71
CA PRO A 27 16.51 0.48 6.30
C PRO A 27 17.94 1.05 6.35
N ALA A 28 18.98 0.21 6.36
CA ALA A 28 20.36 0.68 6.30
C ALA A 28 20.78 1.07 4.88
N GLN A 29 20.44 0.25 3.87
CA GLN A 29 20.73 0.53 2.47
C GLN A 29 20.05 1.81 2.01
N GLN A 30 18.75 1.97 2.30
CA GLN A 30 18.00 3.17 1.92
C GLN A 30 18.67 4.45 2.46
N ARG A 31 19.03 4.46 3.74
CA ARG A 31 19.70 5.62 4.37
C ARG A 31 21.07 5.93 3.75
N ASN A 32 21.86 4.89 3.46
CA ASN A 32 23.16 5.07 2.84
C ASN A 32 23.01 5.62 1.42
N LEU A 33 22.03 5.13 0.66
CA LEU A 33 21.71 5.63 -0.68
C LEU A 33 21.25 7.08 -0.63
N GLU A 34 20.30 7.44 0.24
CA GLU A 34 19.85 8.82 0.44
C GLU A 34 21.02 9.76 0.79
N LYS A 35 21.93 9.32 1.66
CA LYS A 35 23.11 10.11 2.06
C LYS A 35 24.07 10.35 0.89
N VAL A 36 24.30 9.37 0.03
CA VAL A 36 25.22 9.51 -1.12
C VAL A 36 24.58 10.30 -2.25
N LEU A 37 23.32 9.96 -2.59
CA LEU A 37 22.58 10.57 -3.69
C LEU A 37 22.18 12.02 -3.38
N GLY A 38 21.87 12.34 -2.11
CA GLY A 38 21.28 13.63 -1.73
C GLY A 38 19.83 13.80 -2.21
N ARG A 39 19.20 12.71 -2.65
CA ARG A 39 17.83 12.62 -3.18
C ARG A 39 17.07 11.53 -2.43
N THR A 40 15.74 11.50 -2.56
CA THR A 40 14.92 10.44 -1.94
C THR A 40 15.20 9.12 -2.63
N ALA A 41 15.44 8.05 -1.87
CA ALA A 41 15.56 6.70 -2.41
C ALA A 41 14.36 5.88 -1.94
N ILE A 42 13.59 5.33 -2.88
CA ILE A 42 12.47 4.43 -2.58
C ILE A 42 12.67 3.07 -3.25
N ASP A 43 12.18 2.02 -2.61
CA ASP A 43 12.14 0.69 -3.18
C ASP A 43 10.78 0.41 -3.84
N ARG A 44 10.69 -0.73 -4.51
CA ARG A 44 9.47 -1.24 -5.13
C ARG A 44 8.30 -1.33 -4.16
N THR A 45 8.55 -1.71 -2.90
CA THR A 45 7.50 -1.83 -1.88
C THR A 45 6.90 -0.47 -1.56
N ALA A 46 7.72 0.56 -1.35
CA ALA A 46 7.26 1.93 -1.16
C ALA A 46 6.46 2.45 -2.37
N LEU A 47 6.92 2.18 -3.60
CA LEU A 47 6.20 2.57 -4.81
C LEU A 47 4.82 1.90 -4.91
N ILE A 48 4.73 0.59 -4.65
CA ILE A 48 3.47 -0.15 -4.66
C ILE A 48 2.50 0.41 -3.62
N LEU A 49 2.97 0.66 -2.40
CA LEU A 49 2.15 1.23 -1.33
C LEU A 49 1.65 2.65 -1.67
N ASP A 50 2.46 3.45 -2.35
CA ASP A 50 2.06 4.79 -2.79
C ASP A 50 0.95 4.72 -3.86
N ILE A 51 1.10 3.84 -4.86
CA ILE A 51 0.06 3.61 -5.87
C ILE A 51 -1.24 3.11 -5.20
N PHE A 52 -1.15 2.22 -4.22
CA PHE A 52 -2.32 1.77 -3.47
C PHE A 52 -2.97 2.89 -2.66
N ALA A 53 -2.18 3.79 -2.08
CA ALA A 53 -2.71 4.93 -1.32
C ALA A 53 -3.50 5.88 -2.22
N GLN A 54 -3.04 6.09 -3.46
CA GLN A 54 -3.76 6.90 -4.45
C GLN A 54 -5.07 6.24 -4.92
N ASN A 55 -5.13 4.91 -4.95
CA ASN A 55 -6.30 4.16 -5.44
C ASN A 55 -7.30 3.74 -4.35
N ALA A 56 -6.93 3.81 -3.07
CA ALA A 56 -7.78 3.42 -1.95
C ALA A 56 -8.98 4.36 -1.75
N LYS A 57 -10.19 3.90 -2.09
CA LYS A 57 -11.42 4.68 -1.96
C LYS A 57 -12.24 4.28 -0.73
N SER A 58 -12.42 2.99 -0.48
CA SER A 58 -13.18 2.51 0.68
C SER A 58 -12.47 2.78 2.01
N MET A 59 -13.24 2.84 3.10
CA MET A 59 -12.67 2.99 4.44
C MET A 59 -11.81 1.79 4.85
N GLU A 60 -12.19 0.59 4.43
CA GLU A 60 -11.42 -0.63 4.69
C GLU A 60 -10.11 -0.63 3.88
N GLY A 61 -10.17 -0.31 2.59
CA GLY A 61 -8.98 -0.21 1.73
C GLY A 61 -8.02 0.87 2.21
N LYS A 62 -8.51 2.04 2.62
CA LYS A 62 -7.70 3.09 3.25
C LYS A 62 -7.03 2.61 4.54
N ALA A 63 -7.76 1.89 5.40
CA ALA A 63 -7.21 1.35 6.63
C ALA A 63 -6.12 0.28 6.37
N GLN A 64 -6.32 -0.60 5.37
CA GLN A 64 -5.32 -1.59 4.97
C GLN A 64 -4.04 -0.93 4.44
N VAL A 65 -4.18 0.07 3.57
CA VAL A 65 -3.03 0.78 3.00
C VAL A 65 -2.29 1.58 4.07
N GLU A 66 -3.01 2.26 4.95
CA GLU A 66 -2.39 2.98 6.08
C GLU A 66 -1.63 2.02 7.00
N LEU A 67 -2.21 0.86 7.32
CA LEU A 67 -1.55 -0.16 8.13
C LEU A 67 -0.24 -0.63 7.48
N ALA A 68 -0.27 -0.87 6.16
CA ALA A 68 0.90 -1.31 5.41
C ALA A 68 1.99 -0.22 5.36
N LEU A 69 1.61 1.03 5.09
CA LEU A 69 2.50 2.21 5.12
C LEU A 69 3.17 2.38 6.49
N LEU A 70 2.41 2.31 7.58
CA LEU A 70 2.95 2.45 8.93
C LEU A 70 3.89 1.28 9.28
N SER A 71 3.53 0.06 8.90
CA SER A 71 4.36 -1.12 9.12
C SER A 71 5.69 -1.05 8.34
N TYR A 72 5.65 -0.55 7.10
CA TYR A 72 6.85 -0.33 6.28
C TYR A 72 7.75 0.78 6.84
N ARG A 73 7.15 1.89 7.32
CA ARG A 73 7.88 3.05 7.85
C ARG A 73 8.49 2.82 9.23
N LEU A 74 7.81 2.07 10.11
CA LEU A 74 8.22 1.83 11.49
C LEU A 74 9.71 1.42 11.65
N PRO A 75 10.23 0.39 10.93
CA PRO A 75 11.64 0.02 11.04
C PRO A 75 12.60 1.07 10.44
N ARG A 76 12.11 1.99 9.61
CA ARG A 76 12.90 3.01 8.89
C ARG A 76 13.01 4.34 9.64
N LEU A 77 12.24 4.55 10.71
CA LEU A 77 12.27 5.79 11.52
C LEU A 77 13.58 6.04 12.27
N ARG A 78 14.24 4.95 12.72
CA ARG A 78 15.42 5.01 13.61
C ARG A 78 16.58 5.85 13.05
N GLY A 79 16.70 5.99 11.74
CA GLY A 79 17.80 6.75 11.13
C GLY A 79 17.53 8.23 10.86
N ARG A 80 16.27 8.70 10.91
CA ARG A 80 15.94 10.13 10.79
C ARG A 80 16.16 10.90 12.09
N GLY A 81 16.29 10.18 13.20
CA GLY A 81 16.42 10.73 14.54
C GLY A 81 17.74 11.40 14.88
N ILE A 82 18.80 11.18 14.10
CA ILE A 82 20.12 11.79 14.35
C ILE A 82 20.06 13.32 14.14
N SER A 83 19.23 13.80 13.20
CA SER A 83 18.98 15.23 12.99
C SER A 83 18.13 15.86 14.11
N LEU A 84 17.15 15.12 14.65
CA LEU A 84 16.22 15.60 15.69
C LEU A 84 16.86 15.59 17.09
N SER A 85 17.77 14.65 17.37
CA SER A 85 18.49 14.58 18.64
C SER A 85 19.58 15.65 18.75
N GLN A 86 20.28 15.97 17.65
CA GLN A 86 21.33 16.99 17.64
C GLN A 86 20.80 18.40 17.91
N GLN A 87 19.58 18.73 17.47
CA GLN A 87 18.98 20.05 17.72
C GLN A 87 18.53 20.24 19.18
N THR A 88 18.41 19.16 19.95
CA THR A 88 17.98 19.19 21.37
C THR A 88 19.19 19.15 22.33
N GLY A 89 20.41 18.99 21.81
CA GLY A 89 21.61 18.68 22.59
C GLY A 89 22.41 19.86 23.17
N ARG A 90 21.89 21.10 23.20
CA ARG A 90 22.67 22.26 23.68
C ARG A 90 22.28 22.84 25.04
N ILE A 91 21.24 22.34 25.70
CA ILE A 91 20.86 22.78 27.05
C ILE A 91 20.52 21.55 27.89
N GLY A 92 21.30 21.33 28.95
CA GLY A 92 21.33 20.09 29.71
C GLY A 92 20.05 19.80 30.50
N THR A 93 19.25 18.86 30.01
CA THR A 93 18.25 18.15 30.83
C THR A 93 18.52 16.66 30.79
N ARG A 94 19.39 16.20 31.70
CA ARG A 94 19.46 14.80 32.14
C ARG A 94 18.22 14.53 33.00
N GLY A 95 17.09 14.27 32.37
CA GLY A 95 15.90 13.68 32.98
C GLY A 95 15.56 12.36 32.27
N PRO A 96 14.83 11.43 32.90
CA PRO A 96 14.40 10.17 32.29
C PRO A 96 13.23 10.42 31.32
N GLY A 97 13.43 11.29 30.34
CA GLY A 97 12.45 11.64 29.32
C GLY A 97 12.60 10.72 28.12
N GLU A 98 11.51 10.02 27.77
CA GLU A 98 11.36 9.26 26.52
C GLU A 98 11.86 10.11 25.35
N THR A 99 12.74 9.56 24.53
CA THR A 99 13.26 10.32 23.37
C THR A 99 12.09 10.58 22.41
N LYS A 100 12.04 11.75 21.74
CA LYS A 100 10.98 12.06 20.75
C LYS A 100 10.76 10.92 19.73
N LEU A 101 11.82 10.18 19.41
CA LEU A 101 11.79 9.00 18.53
C LEU A 101 11.05 7.81 19.13
N GLU A 102 11.22 7.57 20.43
CA GLU A 102 10.49 6.53 21.15
C GLU A 102 9.01 6.88 21.26
N GLU A 103 8.70 8.14 21.56
CA GLU A 103 7.32 8.62 21.61
C GLU A 103 6.63 8.46 20.24
N ASP A 104 7.27 8.89 19.15
CA ASP A 104 6.76 8.73 17.79
C ASP A 104 6.59 7.24 17.42
N ARG A 105 7.55 6.40 17.78
CA ARG A 105 7.45 4.95 17.58
C ARG A 105 6.25 4.37 18.32
N ARG A 106 6.04 4.77 19.57
CA ARG A 106 4.92 4.32 20.41
C ARG A 106 3.58 4.76 19.82
N ARG A 107 3.47 6.00 19.33
CA ARG A 107 2.29 6.50 18.63
C ARG A 107 1.97 5.68 17.37
N ILE A 108 2.98 5.37 16.57
CA ILE A 108 2.80 4.56 15.35
C ILE A 108 2.37 3.13 15.71
N GLN A 109 2.97 2.52 16.72
CA GLN A 109 2.57 1.18 17.20
C GLN A 109 1.12 1.17 17.71
N ALA A 110 0.72 2.19 18.46
CA ALA A 110 -0.66 2.34 18.92
C ALA A 110 -1.64 2.49 17.74
N ARG A 111 -1.28 3.26 16.71
CA ARG A 111 -2.09 3.41 15.49
C ARG A 111 -2.20 2.09 14.72
N ILE A 112 -1.10 1.36 14.57
CA ILE A 112 -1.09 0.01 13.96
C ILE A 112 -2.06 -0.93 14.70
N SER A 113 -2.03 -0.95 16.03
CA SER A 113 -2.95 -1.77 16.83
C SER A 113 -4.42 -1.39 16.60
N ARG A 114 -4.73 -0.09 16.59
CA ARG A 114 -6.10 0.40 16.30
C ARG A 114 -6.57 0.00 14.90
N LEU A 115 -5.72 0.17 13.88
CA LEU A 115 -6.04 -0.20 12.50
C LEU A 115 -6.29 -1.70 12.36
N LYS A 116 -5.50 -2.54 13.02
CA LYS A 116 -5.73 -4.00 13.04
C LYS A 116 -7.11 -4.35 13.61
N HIS A 117 -7.49 -3.76 14.75
CA HIS A 117 -8.81 -3.98 15.32
C HIS A 117 -9.95 -3.50 14.42
N GLN A 118 -9.79 -2.33 13.77
CA GLN A 118 -10.78 -1.84 12.80
C GLN A 118 -10.93 -2.79 11.61
N LEU A 119 -9.83 -3.36 11.10
CA LEU A 119 -9.85 -4.35 10.03
C LEU A 119 -10.52 -5.66 10.45
N ASP A 120 -10.34 -6.10 11.70
CA ASP A 120 -11.04 -7.27 12.23
C ASP A 120 -12.57 -7.05 12.24
N ASP A 121 -13.02 -5.84 12.58
CA ASP A 121 -14.45 -5.50 12.56
C ASP A 121 -15.01 -5.43 11.13
N TYR A 122 -14.27 -4.88 10.17
CA TYR A 122 -14.64 -4.95 8.75
C TYR A 122 -14.75 -6.40 8.27
N ALA A 123 -13.82 -7.27 8.68
CA ALA A 123 -13.85 -8.69 8.34
C ALA A 123 -15.09 -9.41 8.92
N LYS A 124 -15.51 -9.08 10.15
CA LYS A 124 -16.77 -9.61 10.73
C LYS A 124 -17.98 -9.19 9.91
N ASN A 125 -18.09 -7.92 9.55
CA ASN A 125 -19.20 -7.40 8.73
C ASN A 125 -19.27 -8.11 7.38
N ARG A 126 -18.11 -8.34 6.74
CA ARG A 126 -18.01 -9.07 5.47
C ARG A 126 -18.49 -10.52 5.61
N ARG A 127 -18.18 -11.21 6.71
CA ARG A 127 -18.67 -12.59 6.97
C ARG A 127 -20.19 -12.65 7.11
N VAL A 128 -20.80 -11.66 7.78
CA VAL A 128 -22.27 -11.55 7.89
C VAL A 128 -22.92 -11.32 6.53
N GLN A 129 -22.32 -10.46 5.68
CA GLN A 129 -22.82 -10.28 4.31
C GLN A 129 -22.66 -11.56 3.47
N ALA A 130 -21.57 -12.31 3.65
CA ALA A 130 -21.35 -13.56 2.95
C ALA A 130 -22.36 -14.65 3.36
N SER A 131 -22.71 -14.77 4.64
CA SER A 131 -23.69 -15.76 5.11
C SER A 131 -25.10 -15.51 4.54
N SER A 132 -25.49 -14.24 4.38
CA SER A 132 -26.74 -13.87 3.69
C SER A 132 -26.74 -14.28 2.21
N ARG A 133 -25.58 -14.18 1.53
CA ARG A 133 -25.45 -14.63 0.13
C ARG A 133 -25.57 -16.15 -0.01
N VAL A 134 -24.98 -16.92 0.90
CA VAL A 134 -25.11 -18.40 0.93
C VAL A 134 -26.57 -18.82 1.08
N ALA A 135 -27.33 -18.13 1.93
CA ALA A 135 -28.76 -18.39 2.11
C ALA A 135 -29.60 -18.13 0.84
N SER A 136 -29.15 -17.22 -0.03
CA SER A 136 -29.89 -16.80 -1.23
C SER A 136 -29.75 -17.74 -2.45
N ARG A 137 -28.94 -18.82 -2.37
CA ARG A 137 -28.59 -19.72 -3.50
C ARG A 137 -28.01 -19.01 -4.75
N THR A 138 -27.62 -17.74 -4.63
CA THR A 138 -27.03 -16.98 -5.75
C THR A 138 -25.62 -17.49 -6.04
N GLN A 139 -25.34 -17.91 -7.27
CA GLN A 139 -24.02 -18.37 -7.68
C GLN A 139 -23.03 -17.21 -7.72
N THR A 140 -21.76 -17.48 -7.36
CA THR A 140 -20.71 -16.46 -7.29
C THR A 140 -19.44 -16.92 -8.00
N ALA A 141 -18.80 -16.05 -8.78
CA ALA A 141 -17.42 -16.22 -9.23
C ALA A 141 -16.58 -14.97 -8.99
N SER A 142 -15.26 -15.17 -9.04
CA SER A 142 -14.26 -14.11 -8.91
C SER A 142 -13.28 -14.20 -10.06
N LEU A 143 -12.88 -13.05 -10.59
CA LEU A 143 -11.88 -12.98 -11.65
C LEU A 143 -10.50 -12.69 -11.07
N VAL A 144 -9.56 -13.60 -11.28
CA VAL A 144 -8.18 -13.52 -10.75
C VAL A 144 -7.16 -13.41 -11.90
N GLY A 145 -6.01 -12.79 -11.64
CA GLY A 145 -4.97 -12.59 -12.65
C GLY A 145 -4.11 -11.35 -12.40
N TYR A 146 -3.07 -11.14 -13.21
CA TYR A 146 -2.15 -10.01 -13.06
C TYR A 146 -2.84 -8.65 -13.22
N THR A 147 -2.26 -7.62 -12.61
CA THR A 147 -2.65 -6.23 -12.92
C THR A 147 -2.53 -5.98 -14.42
N ASN A 148 -3.44 -5.17 -14.96
CA ASN A 148 -3.53 -4.87 -16.39
C ASN A 148 -3.80 -6.06 -17.35
N ALA A 149 -4.17 -7.24 -16.82
CA ALA A 149 -4.56 -8.39 -17.65
C ALA A 149 -5.98 -8.28 -18.27
N GLY A 150 -6.59 -7.10 -18.26
CA GLY A 150 -7.95 -6.89 -18.77
C GLY A 150 -9.08 -7.40 -17.87
N LYS A 151 -8.81 -7.70 -16.59
CA LYS A 151 -9.83 -8.24 -15.66
C LYS A 151 -11.06 -7.34 -15.53
N SER A 152 -10.86 -6.07 -15.21
CA SER A 152 -11.95 -5.10 -15.06
C SER A 152 -12.66 -4.84 -16.39
N SER A 153 -11.94 -4.87 -17.52
CA SER A 153 -12.52 -4.78 -18.86
C SER A 153 -13.45 -5.96 -19.17
N LEU A 154 -13.05 -7.18 -18.82
CA LEU A 154 -13.88 -8.37 -19.00
C LEU A 154 -15.16 -8.29 -18.15
N ILE A 155 -15.05 -7.86 -16.90
CA ILE A 155 -16.22 -7.69 -16.03
C ILE A 155 -17.19 -6.64 -16.60
N ASN A 156 -16.68 -5.55 -17.17
CA ASN A 156 -17.54 -4.56 -17.83
C ASN A 156 -18.28 -5.10 -19.03
N ALA A 157 -17.57 -5.82 -19.89
CA ALA A 157 -18.18 -6.44 -21.06
C ALA A 157 -19.24 -7.47 -20.67
N LEU A 158 -19.04 -8.20 -19.56
CA LEU A 158 -19.98 -9.21 -19.07
C LEU A 158 -21.17 -8.62 -18.31
N CYS A 159 -20.98 -7.54 -17.57
CA CYS A 159 -22.03 -6.94 -16.71
C CYS A 159 -22.67 -5.68 -17.29
N ASP A 160 -22.39 -5.37 -18.57
CA ASP A 160 -22.86 -4.18 -19.30
C ASP A 160 -22.75 -2.90 -18.44
N SER A 161 -21.54 -2.68 -17.91
CA SER A 161 -21.33 -1.66 -16.88
C SER A 161 -20.19 -0.71 -17.20
N ASP A 162 -20.42 0.58 -16.93
CA ASP A 162 -19.43 1.66 -16.99
C ASP A 162 -18.45 1.62 -15.80
N VAL A 163 -17.75 0.50 -15.53
CA VAL A 163 -16.58 0.62 -14.64
C VAL A 163 -15.53 1.40 -15.40
N PHE A 164 -15.06 2.47 -14.78
CA PHE A 164 -13.89 3.19 -15.23
C PHE A 164 -12.67 2.25 -15.28
N VAL A 165 -12.27 1.85 -16.48
CA VAL A 165 -11.08 1.04 -16.76
C VAL A 165 -9.98 1.98 -17.19
N GLU A 166 -9.00 2.19 -16.32
CA GLU A 166 -7.77 2.89 -16.68
C GLU A 166 -6.64 1.89 -16.93
N ASN A 167 -5.75 2.23 -17.87
CA ASN A 167 -4.48 1.53 -18.06
C ASN A 167 -3.50 1.92 -16.94
N LYS A 168 -3.86 1.59 -15.71
CA LYS A 168 -3.08 1.83 -14.49
C LYS A 168 -2.91 0.53 -13.72
N LEU A 169 -1.72 0.33 -13.16
CA LEU A 169 -1.47 -0.73 -12.20
C LEU A 169 -2.36 -0.49 -10.96
N PHE A 170 -3.03 -1.53 -10.48
CA PHE A 170 -3.88 -1.48 -9.28
C PHE A 170 -5.12 -0.56 -9.33
N ALA A 171 -5.75 -0.41 -10.50
CA ALA A 171 -7.03 0.32 -10.63
C ALA A 171 -8.15 -0.18 -9.69
N THR A 172 -8.09 -1.45 -9.27
CA THR A 172 -9.03 -2.07 -8.32
C THR A 172 -8.27 -2.54 -7.08
N LEU A 173 -8.43 -1.83 -5.96
CA LEU A 173 -8.00 -2.28 -4.62
C LEU A 173 -9.17 -2.92 -3.85
N ASP A 174 -10.35 -2.32 -3.95
CA ASP A 174 -11.56 -2.82 -3.30
C ASP A 174 -12.22 -3.91 -4.15
N THR A 175 -12.59 -5.05 -3.54
CA THR A 175 -13.34 -6.10 -4.24
C THR A 175 -14.70 -5.57 -4.68
N ARG A 176 -14.97 -5.57 -6.00
CA ARG A 176 -16.24 -5.10 -6.55
C ARG A 176 -17.08 -6.27 -7.04
N THR A 177 -18.17 -6.57 -6.33
CA THR A 177 -19.15 -7.58 -6.78
C THR A 177 -20.26 -6.92 -7.59
N ARG A 178 -20.60 -7.49 -8.74
CA ARG A 178 -21.72 -7.10 -9.60
C ARG A 178 -22.64 -8.28 -9.85
N ARG A 179 -23.93 -8.00 -10.07
CA ARG A 179 -24.91 -9.00 -10.48
C ARG A 179 -25.03 -8.98 -12.00
N MET A 180 -24.97 -10.16 -12.60
CA MET A 180 -25.20 -10.44 -14.01
C MET A 180 -26.39 -11.38 -14.13
N LEU A 181 -27.14 -11.28 -15.22
CA LEU A 181 -28.17 -12.24 -15.57
C LEU A 181 -27.64 -13.14 -16.69
N LEU A 182 -27.73 -14.45 -16.50
CA LEU A 182 -27.42 -15.40 -17.57
C LEU A 182 -28.58 -15.44 -18.59
N PRO A 183 -28.34 -15.88 -19.83
CA PRO A 183 -29.39 -16.03 -20.84
C PRO A 183 -30.59 -16.90 -20.40
N GLY A 184 -30.37 -17.79 -19.43
CA GLY A 184 -31.42 -18.61 -18.80
C GLY A 184 -32.20 -17.94 -17.66
N GLY A 185 -31.98 -16.65 -17.38
CA GLY A 185 -32.68 -15.89 -16.33
C GLY A 185 -32.11 -16.03 -14.92
N GLU A 186 -31.10 -16.90 -14.73
CA GLU A 186 -30.44 -17.07 -13.43
C GLU A 186 -29.53 -15.88 -13.10
N GLY A 187 -29.59 -15.44 -11.84
CA GLY A 187 -28.74 -14.37 -11.31
C GLY A 187 -27.38 -14.91 -10.87
N PHE A 188 -26.32 -14.26 -11.31
CA PHE A 188 -24.93 -14.61 -11.03
C PHE A 188 -24.16 -13.41 -10.46
N LEU A 189 -23.31 -13.61 -9.46
CA LEU A 189 -22.47 -12.54 -8.90
C LEU A 189 -21.03 -12.70 -9.37
N LEU A 190 -20.49 -11.68 -10.03
CA LEU A 190 -19.10 -11.64 -10.48
C LEU A 190 -18.32 -10.59 -9.67
N SER A 191 -17.19 -11.01 -9.09
CA SER A 191 -16.34 -10.12 -8.28
C SER A 191 -15.00 -9.82 -8.96
N ASP A 192 -14.65 -8.54 -9.08
CA ASP A 192 -13.32 -8.07 -9.48
C ASP A 192 -12.39 -8.12 -8.27
N THR A 193 -11.25 -8.79 -8.40
CA THR A 193 -10.22 -8.86 -7.35
C THR A 193 -9.01 -7.99 -7.70
N VAL A 194 -8.23 -7.65 -6.68
CA VAL A 194 -6.93 -7.01 -6.87
C VAL A 194 -6.06 -7.88 -7.79
N GLY A 195 -5.36 -7.24 -8.72
CA GLY A 195 -4.47 -7.95 -9.62
C GLY A 195 -3.18 -8.40 -8.94
N PHE A 196 -2.70 -9.58 -9.32
CA PHE A 196 -1.38 -10.05 -8.90
C PHE A 196 -0.27 -9.17 -9.47
N ILE A 197 0.84 -9.08 -8.72
CA ILE A 197 2.12 -8.57 -9.19
C ILE A 197 3.20 -9.58 -8.79
N LYS A 198 4.22 -9.72 -9.63
CA LYS A 198 5.41 -10.51 -9.31
C LYS A 198 6.14 -9.88 -8.11
N LYS A 199 6.46 -10.68 -7.08
CA LYS A 199 7.04 -10.20 -5.80
C LYS A 199 6.12 -9.17 -5.11
N LEU A 200 4.92 -9.60 -4.71
CA LEU A 200 4.07 -8.79 -3.84
C LEU A 200 4.71 -8.75 -2.45
N PRO A 201 4.88 -7.57 -1.82
CA PRO A 201 5.37 -7.44 -0.46
C PRO A 201 4.34 -7.90 0.59
#